data_AF-A0A1I3Z606-F1
#
_entry.id   AF-A0A1I3Z606-F1
#
_cell.length_a   1.000
_cell.length_b   1.000
_cell.length_c   1.000
_cell.angle_alpha   90.00
_cell.angle_beta   90.00
_cell.angle_gamma   90.00
#
_symmetry.space_group_name_H-M   'P 1'
#
loop_
_entity.id
_entity.type
_entity.pdbx_description
1 polymer ?
#
loop_
_entity_poly.entity_id
_entity_poly.type
_entity_poly.pdbx_seq_one_letter_code
_entity_poly.pdbx_strand_id
1 'polypeptide(L)'
;MPPLAIRLAALVPLTAGAAGVLTGAGFLGEAAGPATDSHLRYLSGLLMGIGILAWWCAADLKRRGGVFTILVLIVALGGLARLAGVVGQGRPPTPHLLALGMELLVTPGLWMWWRATRAGAEAEPRPGDLYRWLGGA
;
A
#
# COMPACT_ATOMS: atom_id res chain seq x y z
N MET A 1 13.11 9.34 -3.56
CA MET A 1 12.02 9.60 -4.52
C MET A 1 10.81 8.74 -4.18
N PRO A 2 9.70 9.32 -3.66
CA PRO A 2 8.52 8.57 -3.24
C PRO A 2 7.93 7.61 -4.29
N PRO A 3 7.86 7.96 -5.60
CA PRO A 3 7.33 7.05 -6.62
C PRO A 3 8.05 5.70 -6.72
N LEU A 4 9.39 5.70 -6.61
CA LEU A 4 10.17 4.46 -6.71
C LEU A 4 9.91 3.56 -5.50
N ALA A 5 9.88 4.12 -4.30
CA ALA A 5 9.61 3.36 -3.08
C ALA A 5 8.22 2.72 -3.10
N ILE A 6 7.20 3.44 -3.60
CA ILE A 6 5.84 2.90 -3.74
C ILE A 6 5.81 1.75 -4.75
N ARG A 7 6.51 1.86 -5.89
CA ARG A 7 6.61 0.76 -6.87
C ARG A 7 7.25 -0.48 -6.25
N LEU A 8 8.37 -0.32 -5.56
CA LEU A 8 9.04 -1.44 -4.89
C LEU A 8 8.15 -2.08 -3.83
N ALA A 9 7.47 -1.28 -3.01
CA ALA A 9 6.50 -1.80 -2.03
C ALA A 9 5.32 -2.52 -2.71
N ALA A 10 4.84 -2.01 -3.84
CA ALA A 10 3.75 -2.61 -4.60
C ALA A 10 4.10 -3.97 -5.24
N LEU A 11 5.38 -4.32 -5.38
CA LEU A 11 5.78 -5.67 -5.81
C LEU A 11 5.31 -6.75 -4.83
N VAL A 12 5.24 -6.43 -3.53
CA VAL A 12 4.80 -7.38 -2.50
C VAL A 12 3.35 -7.84 -2.74
N PRO A 13 2.34 -6.95 -2.75
CA PRO A 13 0.96 -7.36 -3.03
C PRO A 13 0.76 -7.88 -4.46
N LEU A 14 1.53 -7.38 -5.44
CA LEU A 14 1.49 -7.91 -6.82
C LEU A 14 1.89 -9.39 -6.86
N THR A 15 3.06 -9.71 -6.32
CA THR A 15 3.62 -11.07 -6.40
C THR A 15 2.93 -12.04 -5.45
N ALA A 16 2.66 -11.63 -4.20
CA ALA A 16 1.92 -12.45 -3.24
C ALA A 16 0.47 -12.68 -3.70
N GLY A 17 -0.19 -11.64 -4.22
CA GLY A 17 -1.53 -11.75 -4.78
C GLY A 17 -1.57 -12.66 -6.01
N ALA A 18 -0.64 -12.50 -6.95
CA ALA A 18 -0.54 -13.39 -8.12
C ALA A 18 -0.30 -14.84 -7.71
N ALA A 19 0.61 -15.10 -6.76
CA ALA A 19 0.86 -16.44 -6.26
C ALA A 19 -0.41 -17.05 -5.64
N GLY A 20 -1.09 -16.34 -4.75
CA GLY A 20 -2.33 -16.81 -4.13
C GLY A 20 -3.50 -17.01 -5.12
N VAL A 21 -3.59 -16.19 -6.17
CA VAL A 21 -4.58 -16.40 -7.25
C VAL A 21 -4.33 -17.72 -7.97
N LEU A 22 -3.07 -18.05 -8.24
CA LEU A 22 -2.70 -19.25 -8.99
C LEU A 22 -2.80 -20.51 -8.13
N THR A 23 -2.26 -20.48 -6.90
CA THR A 23 -2.10 -21.67 -6.06
C THR A 23 -3.12 -21.79 -4.94
N GLY A 24 -3.95 -20.78 -4.69
CA GLY A 24 -4.95 -20.78 -3.61
C GLY A 24 -4.30 -20.96 -2.24
N ALA A 25 -4.91 -21.80 -1.39
CA ALA A 25 -4.38 -22.14 -0.05
C ALA A 25 -2.96 -22.73 -0.09
N GLY A 26 -2.58 -23.38 -1.21
CA GLY A 26 -1.25 -23.93 -1.40
C GLY A 26 -0.14 -22.87 -1.31
N PHE A 27 -0.43 -21.59 -1.57
CA PHE A 27 0.52 -20.49 -1.36
C PHE A 27 0.97 -20.38 0.10
N LEU A 28 0.07 -20.71 1.03
CA LEU A 28 0.31 -20.67 2.47
C LEU A 28 0.89 -21.99 3.01
N GLY A 29 1.09 -22.99 2.14
CA GLY A 29 1.43 -24.36 2.56
C GLY A 29 0.26 -25.07 3.25
N GLU A 30 -0.96 -24.59 3.04
CA GLU A 30 -2.16 -25.12 3.68
C GLU A 30 -3.07 -25.83 2.66
N ALA A 31 -3.85 -26.79 3.17
CA ALA A 31 -4.93 -27.42 2.41
C ALA A 31 -6.27 -26.82 2.88
N ALA A 32 -7.11 -26.44 1.92
CA ALA A 32 -8.41 -25.84 2.19
C ALA A 32 -9.51 -26.52 1.37
N GLY A 33 -10.71 -26.61 1.95
CA GLY A 33 -11.89 -27.06 1.19
C GLY A 33 -12.30 -26.02 0.13
N PRO A 34 -13.17 -26.39 -0.84
CA PRO A 34 -13.49 -25.55 -2.00
C PRO A 34 -13.99 -24.13 -1.66
N ALA A 35 -14.80 -24.00 -0.61
CA ALA A 35 -15.33 -22.70 -0.19
C ALA A 35 -14.22 -21.77 0.33
N THR A 36 -13.34 -22.29 1.18
CA THR A 36 -12.21 -21.54 1.73
C THR A 36 -11.17 -21.23 0.67
N ASP A 37 -10.84 -22.18 -0.22
CA ASP A 37 -9.90 -21.95 -1.32
C ASP A 37 -10.41 -20.87 -2.28
N SER A 38 -11.70 -20.91 -2.63
CA SER A 38 -12.34 -19.85 -3.43
C SER A 38 -12.22 -18.47 -2.78
N HIS A 39 -12.47 -18.38 -1.47
CA HIS A 39 -12.33 -17.13 -0.73
C HIS A 39 -10.88 -16.63 -0.68
N LEU A 40 -9.91 -17.52 -0.49
CA LEU A 40 -8.48 -17.18 -0.51
C LEU A 40 -8.03 -16.67 -1.88
N ARG A 41 -8.48 -17.30 -2.97
CA ARG A 41 -8.20 -16.83 -4.34
C ARG A 41 -8.82 -15.46 -4.61
N TYR A 42 -10.04 -15.22 -4.14
CA TYR A 42 -10.69 -13.91 -4.22
C TYR A 42 -9.88 -12.83 -3.49
N LEU A 43 -9.50 -13.07 -2.22
CA LEU A 43 -8.68 -12.14 -1.43
C LEU A 43 -7.30 -11.91 -2.07
N SER A 44 -6.70 -12.95 -2.64
CA SER A 44 -5.43 -12.85 -3.37
C SER A 44 -5.56 -12.00 -4.63
N GLY A 45 -6.68 -12.11 -5.36
CA GLY A 45 -6.98 -11.28 -6.52
C GLY A 45 -7.16 -9.80 -6.14
N LEU A 46 -7.84 -9.52 -5.02
CA LEU A 46 -7.94 -8.16 -4.48
C LEU A 46 -6.57 -7.61 -4.09
N LEU A 47 -5.73 -8.42 -3.43
CA LEU A 47 -4.37 -8.04 -3.06
C LEU A 47 -3.52 -7.70 -4.30
N MET A 48 -3.59 -8.54 -5.33
CA MET A 48 -2.94 -8.27 -6.62
C MET A 48 -3.43 -6.96 -7.23
N GLY A 49 -4.76 -6.74 -7.25
CA GLY A 49 -5.37 -5.49 -7.74
C GLY A 49 -4.90 -4.24 -7.00
N ILE A 50 -4.77 -4.32 -5.67
CA ILE A 50 -4.19 -3.24 -4.85
C ILE A 50 -2.76 -2.93 -5.31
N GLY A 51 -1.95 -3.97 -5.54
CA GLY A 51 -0.59 -3.82 -6.05
C GLY A 51 -0.53 -3.13 -7.43
N ILE A 52 -1.39 -3.53 -8.36
CA ILE A 52 -1.50 -2.92 -9.70
C ILE A 52 -1.88 -1.45 -9.58
N LEU A 53 -2.91 -1.13 -8.78
CA LEU A 53 -3.37 0.24 -8.60
C LEU A 53 -2.34 1.12 -7.89
N ALA A 54 -1.60 0.58 -6.91
CA ALA A 54 -0.52 1.30 -6.25
C ALA A 54 0.62 1.62 -7.24
N TRP A 55 1.00 0.66 -8.08
CA TRP A 55 1.99 0.87 -9.15
C TRP A 55 1.54 1.94 -10.16
N TRP A 56 0.27 1.89 -10.56
CA TRP A 56 -0.35 2.86 -11.44
C TRP A 56 -0.42 4.26 -10.79
N CYS A 57 -0.76 4.35 -9.51
CA CYS A 57 -0.74 5.61 -8.76
C CYS A 57 0.68 6.20 -8.69
N ALA A 58 1.69 5.36 -8.46
CA ALA A 58 3.09 5.78 -8.40
C ALA A 58 3.58 6.46 -9.69
N ALA A 59 3.00 6.14 -10.85
CA ALA A 59 3.35 6.80 -12.11
C ALA A 59 2.90 8.27 -12.19
N ASP A 60 1.84 8.66 -11.47
CA ASP A 60 1.36 10.05 -11.42
C ASP A 60 0.66 10.34 -10.09
N LEU A 61 1.47 10.47 -9.05
CA LEU A 61 0.99 10.66 -7.69
C LEU A 61 0.36 12.05 -7.48
N LYS A 62 0.65 13.02 -8.35
CA LYS A 62 0.04 14.36 -8.30
C LYS A 62 -1.45 14.28 -8.61
N ARG A 63 -1.81 13.59 -9.72
CA ARG A 63 -3.22 13.40 -10.12
C ARG A 63 -3.92 12.27 -9.36
N ARG A 64 -3.19 11.22 -8.97
CA ARG A 64 -3.77 9.97 -8.43
C ARG A 64 -3.61 9.82 -6.92
N GLY A 65 -3.18 10.87 -6.24
CA GLY A 65 -2.91 10.85 -4.81
C GLY A 65 -4.12 10.50 -3.92
N GLY A 66 -5.33 10.90 -4.34
CA GLY A 66 -6.56 10.51 -3.65
C GLY A 66 -6.79 9.00 -3.68
N VAL A 67 -6.63 8.38 -4.85
CA VAL A 67 -6.72 6.91 -5.00
C VAL A 67 -5.67 6.21 -4.15
N PHE A 68 -4.42 6.68 -4.18
CA PHE A 68 -3.36 6.12 -3.33
C PHE A 68 -3.70 6.21 -1.83
N THR A 69 -4.31 7.31 -1.40
CA THR A 69 -4.75 7.48 0.00
C THR A 69 -5.84 6.46 0.37
N ILE A 70 -6.79 6.22 -0.53
CA ILE A 70 -7.83 5.19 -0.32
C ILE A 70 -7.20 3.80 -0.24
N LEU A 71 -6.24 3.47 -1.10
CA LEU A 71 -5.53 2.18 -1.03
C LEU A 71 -4.81 2.01 0.31
N VAL A 72 -4.14 3.05 0.80
CA VAL A 72 -3.47 3.04 2.11
C VAL A 72 -4.46 2.76 3.23
N LEU A 73 -5.65 3.37 3.20
CA LEU A 73 -6.71 3.12 4.18
C LEU A 73 -7.22 1.68 4.13
N ILE A 74 -7.48 1.16 2.92
CA ILE A 74 -7.92 -0.23 2.73
C ILE A 74 -6.88 -1.21 3.30
N VAL A 75 -5.60 -0.98 2.99
CA VAL A 75 -4.49 -1.81 3.47
C VAL A 75 -4.34 -1.72 4.99
N ALA A 76 -4.44 -0.52 5.57
CA ALA A 76 -4.35 -0.33 7.01
C ALA A 76 -5.52 -1.03 7.74
N LEU A 77 -6.74 -0.93 7.22
CA LEU A 77 -7.91 -1.63 7.77
C LEU A 77 -7.73 -3.15 7.69
N GLY A 78 -7.19 -3.67 6.58
CA GLY A 78 -6.82 -5.08 6.45
C GLY A 78 -5.77 -5.51 7.47
N GLY A 79 -4.74 -4.68 7.69
CA GLY A 79 -3.72 -4.91 8.72
C GLY A 79 -4.30 -4.91 10.14
N LEU A 80 -5.25 -4.03 10.45
CA LEU A 80 -5.93 -4.03 11.75
C LEU A 80 -6.76 -5.30 11.95
N ALA A 81 -7.48 -5.76 10.92
CA ALA A 81 -8.20 -7.03 10.96
C ALA A 81 -7.25 -8.21 11.16
N ARG A 82 -6.09 -8.21 10.48
CA ARG A 82 -5.05 -9.22 10.69
C ARG A 82 -4.47 -9.16 12.11
N LEU A 83 -4.19 -7.98 12.64
CA LEU A 83 -3.71 -7.79 14.02
C LEU A 83 -4.71 -8.35 15.04
N ALA A 84 -6.00 -8.07 14.86
CA ALA A 84 -7.06 -8.65 15.68
C ALA A 84 -7.05 -10.20 15.61
N GLY A 85 -6.80 -10.76 14.43
CA GLY A 85 -6.57 -12.20 14.26
C GLY A 85 -5.37 -12.72 15.05
N VAL A 86 -4.23 -12.01 15.03
CA VAL A 86 -3.03 -12.40 15.81
C VAL A 86 -3.33 -12.39 17.31
N VAL A 87 -4.05 -11.38 17.79
CA VAL A 87 -4.42 -11.27 19.21
C VAL A 87 -5.42 -12.37 19.61
N GLY A 88 -6.38 -12.70 18.75
CA GLY A 88 -7.43 -13.68 19.06
C GLY A 88 -7.06 -15.14 18.83
N GLN A 89 -6.20 -15.44 17.86
CA GLN A 89 -5.90 -16.81 17.41
C GLN A 89 -4.42 -17.20 17.60
N GLY A 90 -3.58 -16.25 18.00
CA GLY A 90 -2.15 -16.47 18.23
C GLY A 90 -1.28 -16.09 17.03
N ARG A 91 0.02 -16.39 17.15
CA ARG A 91 1.05 -15.93 16.23
C ARG A 91 1.00 -16.68 14.89
N PRO A 92 0.78 -16.00 13.75
CA PRO A 92 0.81 -16.63 12.44
C PRO A 92 2.26 -16.85 11.96
N PRO A 93 2.45 -17.64 10.88
CA PRO A 93 3.74 -17.81 10.23
C PRO A 93 4.38 -16.48 9.82
N THR A 94 5.72 -16.45 9.75
CA THR A 94 6.53 -15.27 9.47
C THR A 94 6.05 -14.41 8.28
N PRO A 95 5.65 -14.98 7.12
CA PRO A 95 5.16 -14.18 6.00
C PRO A 95 3.98 -13.25 6.36
N HIS A 96 3.07 -13.69 7.22
CA HIS A 96 1.93 -12.90 7.67
C HIS A 96 2.34 -11.77 8.61
N LEU A 97 3.38 -11.97 9.42
CA LEU A 97 3.93 -10.93 10.28
C LEU A 97 4.66 -9.85 9.47
N LEU A 98 5.39 -10.26 8.42
CA LEU A 98 6.00 -9.33 7.47
C LEU A 98 4.94 -8.53 6.73
N ALA A 99 3.87 -9.19 6.28
CA ALA A 99 2.74 -8.53 5.65
C ALA A 99 2.02 -7.57 6.61
N LEU A 100 1.88 -7.93 7.89
CA LEU A 100 1.34 -7.02 8.91
C LEU A 100 2.21 -5.76 9.09
N GLY A 101 3.54 -5.91 9.07
CA GLY A 101 4.46 -4.77 9.05
C GLY A 101 4.31 -3.90 7.80
N MET A 102 4.10 -4.53 6.63
CA MET A 102 3.80 -3.80 5.39
C MET A 102 2.49 -3.01 5.48
N GLU A 103 1.47 -3.60 6.10
CA GLU A 103 0.12 -3.04 6.22
C GLU A 103 0.04 -1.86 7.19
N LEU A 104 0.66 -1.99 8.37
CA LEU A 104 0.52 -1.02 9.46
C LEU A 104 1.69 -0.03 9.58
N LEU A 105 2.86 -0.34 9.02
CA LEU A 105 4.03 0.53 9.12
C LEU A 105 4.45 1.07 7.75
N VAL A 106 4.77 0.19 6.80
CA VAL A 106 5.36 0.61 5.53
C VAL A 106 4.36 1.40 4.68
N THR A 107 3.14 0.89 4.48
CA THR A 107 2.15 1.54 3.63
C THR A 107 1.71 2.91 4.17
N PRO A 108 1.35 3.06 5.46
CA PRO A 108 1.06 4.37 6.05
C PRO A 108 2.29 5.29 6.07
N GLY A 109 3.49 4.76 6.35
CA GLY A 109 4.73 5.51 6.36
C GLY A 109 5.08 6.10 4.99
N LEU A 110 4.91 5.33 3.92
CA LEU A 110 5.08 5.82 2.54
C LEU A 110 4.08 6.92 2.19
N TRP A 111 2.84 6.79 2.66
CA TRP A 111 1.82 7.84 2.49
C TRP A 111 2.19 9.12 3.23
N MET A 112 2.61 9.03 4.50
CA MET A 112 3.05 10.18 5.29
C MET A 112 4.26 10.87 4.64
N TRP A 113 5.26 10.08 4.22
CA TRP A 113 6.44 10.62 3.54
C TRP A 113 6.08 11.34 2.25
N TRP A 114 5.22 10.74 1.43
CA TRP A 114 4.74 11.39 0.22
C TRP A 114 4.00 12.70 0.52
N ARG A 115 3.10 12.74 1.50
CA ARG A 115 2.39 13.98 1.90
C ARG A 115 3.35 15.05 2.39
N ALA A 116 4.36 14.70 3.18
CA ALA A 116 5.39 15.64 3.63
C ALA A 116 6.18 16.23 2.46
N THR A 117 6.56 15.40 1.47
CA THR A 117 7.28 15.90 0.27
C THR A 117 6.42 16.83 -0.59
N ARG A 118 5.09 16.65 -0.62
CA ARG A 118 4.18 17.58 -1.31
C ARG A 118 4.08 18.92 -0.58
N ALA A 119 3.91 18.88 0.74
CA ALA A 119 3.79 20.10 1.55
C ALA A 119 5.06 20.97 1.46
N GLY A 120 6.25 20.35 1.49
CA GLY A 120 7.52 21.07 1.32
C GLY A 120 7.64 21.76 -0.04
N ALA A 121 7.17 21.12 -1.12
CA ALA A 121 7.19 21.70 -2.46
C ALA A 121 6.18 22.86 -2.65
N GLU A 122 5.11 22.89 -1.86
CA GLU A 122 4.11 23.98 -1.89
C GLU A 122 4.52 25.19 -1.04
N ALA A 123 5.37 24.98 -0.03
CA ALA A 123 5.87 26.03 0.86
C ALA A 123 7.03 26.84 0.27
N GLU A 124 7.68 26.36 -0.79
CA GLU A 124 8.77 27.08 -1.45
C GLU A 124 8.21 28.33 -2.18
N PRO A 125 8.70 29.55 -1.87
CA PRO A 125 8.18 30.78 -2.46
C PRO A 125 8.29 30.73 -3.99
N ARG A 126 7.23 31.07 -4.71
CA ARG A 126 7.30 31.10 -6.17
C ARG A 126 8.19 32.28 -6.59
N PRO A 127 8.95 32.18 -7.70
CA PRO A 127 9.83 33.26 -8.16
C PRO A 127 9.11 34.61 -8.30
N GLY A 128 7.83 34.61 -8.70
CA GLY A 128 6.99 35.81 -8.75
C GLY A 128 6.59 36.38 -7.40
N ASP A 129 6.49 35.54 -6.35
CA ASP A 129 6.25 35.97 -4.98
C ASP A 129 7.52 36.58 -4.36
N LEU A 130 8.69 36.05 -4.73
CA LEU A 130 9.99 36.62 -4.35
C LEU A 130 10.18 38.02 -4.96
N TYR A 131 9.80 38.20 -6.23
CA TYR A 131 9.84 39.50 -6.90
C TYR A 131 8.90 40.52 -6.23
N ARG A 132 7.72 40.06 -5.80
CA ARG A 132 6.74 40.87 -5.06
C ARG A 132 7.22 41.23 -3.65
N TRP A 133 7.93 40.31 -2.98
CA TRP A 133 8.50 40.53 -1.65
C TRP A 133 9.67 41.54 -1.68
N LEU A 134 10.42 41.57 -2.78
CA LEU A 134 11.51 42.52 -3.02
C LEU A 134 11.03 43.91 -3.53
N GLY A 135 9.72 44.15 -3.58
CA GLY A 135 9.15 45.45 -3.96
C GLY A 135 9.00 45.68 -5.47
N GLY A 136 9.07 44.64 -6.29
CA GLY A 136 8.69 44.70 -7.70
C GLY A 136 7.16 44.76 -7.84
N ALA A 137 6.67 45.78 -8.56
CA ALA A 137 5.26 46.12 -8.77
C ALA A 137 4.37 44.94 -9.19
#